data_AF-A0A246FNI3-F1
#
_entry.id   AF-A0A246FNI3-F1
#
_cell.length_a   1.000
_cell.length_b   1.000
_cell.length_c   1.000
_cell.angle_alpha   90.00
_cell.angle_beta   90.00
_cell.angle_gamma   90.00
#
_symmetry.space_group_name_H-M   'P 1'
#
loop_
_entity.id
_entity.type
_entity.pdbx_description
1 polymer ?
#
loop_
_entity_poly.entity_id
_entity_poly.type
_entity_poly.pdbx_seq_one_letter_code
_entity_poly.pdbx_strand_id
1 'polypeptide(L)'
;MDDLRTTLLTFPPDDRKEFRQFIQRQRRKQKGRMDLRLYDLLLQVRERSTDELLAQLYPAEPNAVAYYALRKRLMRHLMDFLLLRQHQQDPTAAASVRGLLTLAHYLFEAGVGRLAWSTLRKAEKLARTNEQYELLNAVYNLQIARAYSPHADELTDIVRRRHLNKKDADEEERANIADSIIRQRLRQARVQGRAGESFDEILDQVLREYDLQEAFARRPTLLFRLMSIARAAMLVRRDYSSFAPFVMRCYHLMEKRHGFATAHREAQLGLLFMIAHALYRTRRFAESVTYLERLRQVLEAGPRLHRDAMWPRYNFLLAANYAFLRRNAEGIGLLEQVLQLSLAPREELTARLGLGFHYFAEGQFQKANQVLQAIGRTDHFCEQEMGVEWVINRNMGEMLIQFELGNPDLAFNRLRAIERLVKERFGADGGGYAAVLCYLQLVGEVFDDPAAARTPDFAARMLQIPAFVPQEQEDLQALSFFSWLRSRVQSRPYYTVLVELATTPDLAPTPA
;
A
#
# COMPACT_ATOMS: atom_id res chain seq x y z
N MET A 1 7.74 -31.95 36.32
CA MET A 1 8.29 -30.59 36.43
C MET A 1 7.26 -29.61 35.88
N ASP A 2 7.01 -28.49 36.57
CA ASP A 2 6.04 -27.50 36.15
C ASP A 2 6.65 -26.53 35.11
N ASP A 3 6.43 -26.80 33.83
CA ASP A 3 6.90 -25.98 32.69
C ASP A 3 6.62 -24.47 32.85
N LEU A 4 5.43 -24.11 33.34
CA LEU A 4 5.02 -22.72 33.52
C LEU A 4 5.82 -22.07 34.65
N ARG A 5 6.00 -22.76 35.78
CA ARG A 5 6.82 -22.25 36.88
C ARG A 5 8.27 -22.06 36.44
N THR A 6 8.84 -23.06 35.77
CA THR A 6 10.23 -23.00 35.29
C THR A 6 10.44 -21.81 34.37
N THR A 7 9.54 -21.57 33.40
CA THR A 7 9.64 -20.41 32.51
C THR A 7 9.52 -19.07 33.24
N LEU A 8 8.69 -18.96 34.28
CA LEU A 8 8.56 -17.71 35.04
C LEU A 8 9.80 -17.42 35.89
N LEU A 9 10.46 -18.47 36.41
CA LEU A 9 11.68 -18.34 37.20
C LEU A 9 12.89 -17.94 36.37
N THR A 10 12.90 -18.19 35.06
CA THR A 10 13.98 -17.76 34.17
C THR A 10 13.90 -16.28 33.76
N PHE A 11 12.85 -15.55 34.15
CA PHE A 11 12.73 -14.12 33.85
C PHE A 11 13.68 -13.28 34.72
N PRO A 12 14.40 -12.30 34.15
CA PRO A 12 15.08 -11.24 34.91
C PRO A 12 14.10 -10.46 35.81
N PRO A 13 14.59 -9.81 36.90
CA PRO A 13 13.74 -9.04 37.81
C PRO A 13 12.87 -7.97 37.12
N ASP A 14 13.43 -7.27 36.13
CA ASP A 14 12.70 -6.24 35.38
C ASP A 14 11.60 -6.85 34.51
N ASP A 15 11.88 -7.94 33.80
CA ASP A 15 10.90 -8.67 32.99
C ASP A 15 9.77 -9.25 33.85
N ARG A 16 10.06 -9.70 35.08
CA ARG A 16 9.02 -10.13 36.04
C ARG A 16 8.12 -8.97 36.44
N LYS A 17 8.67 -7.77 36.62
CA LYS A 17 7.92 -6.55 36.98
C LYS A 17 7.05 -6.09 35.81
N GLU A 18 7.61 -6.05 34.60
CA GLU A 18 6.88 -5.72 33.38
C GLU A 18 5.78 -6.71 33.07
N PHE A 19 6.05 -8.01 33.20
CA PHE A 19 5.04 -9.04 32.98
C PHE A 19 3.89 -8.95 33.98
N ARG A 20 4.20 -8.69 35.26
CA ARG A 20 3.18 -8.43 36.29
C ARG A 20 2.28 -7.25 35.90
N GLN A 21 2.87 -6.14 35.44
CA GLN A 21 2.13 -4.96 34.98
C GLN A 21 1.29 -5.27 33.73
N PHE A 22 1.84 -6.03 32.78
CA PHE A 22 1.13 -6.46 31.58
C PHE A 22 -0.12 -7.25 31.94
N ILE A 23 -0.01 -8.24 32.83
CA ILE A 23 -1.18 -8.99 33.30
C ILE A 23 -2.16 -7.99 33.95
N GLN A 24 -1.71 -7.13 34.87
CA GLN A 24 -2.57 -6.13 35.55
C GLN A 24 -3.39 -5.26 34.59
N ARG A 25 -2.81 -4.82 33.47
CA ARG A 25 -3.45 -3.95 32.46
C ARG A 25 -4.52 -4.64 31.59
N GLN A 26 -4.66 -5.97 31.65
CA GLN A 26 -5.68 -6.70 30.89
C GLN A 26 -7.11 -6.37 31.36
N ARG A 27 -8.06 -6.20 30.42
CA ARG A 27 -9.46 -5.78 30.63
C ARG A 27 -10.32 -6.83 31.39
N ARG A 28 -10.01 -7.13 32.66
CA ARG A 28 -10.85 -7.96 33.55
C ARG A 28 -11.09 -7.29 34.90
N LYS A 29 -12.31 -7.48 35.45
CA LYS A 29 -12.77 -6.94 36.74
C LYS A 29 -11.76 -7.27 37.86
N GLN A 30 -11.46 -6.28 38.69
CA GLN A 30 -10.48 -6.32 39.80
C GLN A 30 -10.77 -7.36 40.89
N LYS A 31 -12.00 -7.88 41.00
CA LYS A 31 -12.35 -8.87 42.03
C LYS A 31 -11.69 -10.22 41.73
N GLY A 32 -10.61 -10.49 42.46
CA GLY A 32 -9.91 -11.77 42.46
C GLY A 32 -9.12 -12.03 41.18
N ARG A 33 -8.06 -11.22 40.93
CA ARG A 33 -7.07 -11.50 39.88
C ARG A 33 -6.25 -12.76 40.20
N MET A 34 -6.92 -13.90 40.11
CA MET A 34 -6.38 -15.21 40.44
C MET A 34 -5.15 -15.55 39.59
N ASP A 35 -5.03 -14.96 38.40
CA ASP A 35 -3.87 -15.13 37.52
C ASP A 35 -2.62 -14.48 38.10
N LEU A 36 -2.74 -13.25 38.62
CA LEU A 36 -1.68 -12.58 39.37
C LEU A 36 -1.35 -13.33 40.65
N ARG A 37 -2.36 -13.83 41.36
CA ARG A 37 -2.15 -14.62 42.57
C ARG A 37 -1.38 -15.91 42.25
N LEU A 38 -1.79 -16.65 41.23
CA LEU A 38 -1.07 -17.83 40.76
C LEU A 38 0.36 -17.47 40.33
N TYR A 39 0.56 -16.39 39.58
CA TYR A 39 1.89 -15.90 39.21
C TYR A 39 2.79 -15.65 40.43
N ASP A 40 2.28 -14.94 41.44
CA ASP A 40 3.01 -14.66 42.68
C ASP A 40 3.34 -15.95 43.45
N LEU A 41 2.43 -16.93 43.47
CA LEU A 41 2.67 -18.22 44.12
C LEU A 41 3.73 -19.06 43.38
N LEU A 42 3.74 -19.03 42.05
CA LEU A 42 4.71 -19.79 41.25
C LEU A 42 6.13 -19.22 41.32
N LEU A 43 6.28 -17.92 41.56
CA LEU A 43 7.59 -17.26 41.73
C LEU A 43 8.23 -17.47 43.12
N GLN A 44 7.53 -18.11 44.05
CA GLN A 44 8.10 -18.37 45.37
C GLN A 44 9.25 -19.39 45.31
N VAL A 45 10.23 -19.17 46.18
CA VAL A 45 11.44 -20.02 46.30
C VAL A 45 11.04 -21.48 46.59
N ARG A 46 10.09 -21.70 47.50
CA ARG A 46 9.55 -23.02 47.79
C ARG A 46 8.61 -23.47 46.65
N GLU A 47 8.95 -24.61 46.05
CA GLU A 47 8.02 -25.31 45.16
C GLU A 47 6.84 -25.86 45.94
N ARG A 48 5.64 -25.68 45.39
CA ARG A 48 4.40 -26.09 46.02
C ARG A 48 3.72 -27.17 45.20
N SER A 49 3.11 -28.14 45.87
CA SER A 49 2.33 -29.18 45.19
C SER A 49 1.07 -28.60 44.55
N THR A 50 0.46 -29.36 43.64
CA THR A 50 -0.81 -28.95 43.01
C THR A 50 -1.91 -28.79 44.07
N ASP A 51 -1.95 -29.64 45.09
CA ASP A 51 -2.93 -29.59 46.17
C ASP A 51 -2.73 -28.37 47.08
N GLU A 52 -1.48 -28.01 47.38
CA GLU A 52 -1.16 -26.77 48.12
C GLU A 52 -1.57 -25.51 47.34
N LEU A 53 -1.36 -25.51 46.02
CA LEU A 53 -1.78 -24.40 45.16
C LEU A 53 -3.30 -24.31 45.07
N LEU A 54 -4.00 -25.45 44.98
CA LEU A 54 -5.47 -25.53 44.98
C LEU A 54 -6.06 -24.99 46.28
N ALA A 55 -5.54 -25.42 47.43
CA ALA A 55 -6.01 -24.97 48.74
C ALA A 55 -5.82 -23.46 48.94
N GLN A 56 -4.73 -22.87 48.43
CA GLN A 56 -4.51 -21.43 48.55
C GLN A 56 -5.30 -20.58 47.57
N LEU A 57 -5.52 -21.08 46.35
CA LEU A 57 -6.27 -20.35 45.33
C LEU A 57 -7.79 -20.49 45.57
N TYR A 58 -8.26 -21.66 45.99
CA TYR A 58 -9.67 -21.97 46.18
C TYR A 58 -9.91 -22.56 47.58
N PRO A 59 -9.81 -21.74 48.65
CA PRO A 59 -9.84 -22.24 50.04
C PRO A 59 -11.21 -22.76 50.49
N ALA A 60 -12.29 -22.29 49.87
CA ALA A 60 -13.64 -22.74 50.20
C ALA A 60 -13.98 -24.10 49.58
N GLU A 61 -13.49 -24.37 48.37
CA GLU A 61 -13.74 -25.61 47.65
C GLU A 61 -12.62 -25.82 46.60
N PRO A 62 -11.77 -26.86 46.73
CA PRO A 62 -10.72 -27.15 45.77
C PRO A 62 -11.29 -27.39 44.36
N ASN A 63 -10.94 -26.51 43.42
CA ASN A 63 -11.44 -26.58 42.05
C ASN A 63 -10.32 -26.81 41.04
N ALA A 64 -10.02 -28.08 40.75
CA ALA A 64 -8.98 -28.49 39.80
C ALA A 64 -9.21 -27.94 38.39
N VAL A 65 -10.47 -27.93 37.92
CA VAL A 65 -10.83 -27.42 36.58
C VAL A 65 -10.51 -25.94 36.46
N ALA A 66 -10.89 -25.14 37.46
CA ALA A 66 -10.61 -23.71 37.50
C ALA A 66 -9.10 -23.42 37.59
N TYR A 67 -8.35 -24.22 38.36
CA TYR A 67 -6.89 -24.13 38.44
C TYR A 67 -6.20 -24.40 37.10
N TYR A 68 -6.55 -25.48 36.38
CA TYR A 68 -5.95 -25.74 35.07
C TYR A 68 -6.34 -24.68 34.03
N ALA A 69 -7.57 -24.16 34.07
CA ALA A 69 -7.98 -23.03 33.25
C ALA A 69 -7.17 -21.76 33.58
N LEU A 70 -6.87 -21.53 34.85
CA LEU A 70 -6.05 -20.41 35.33
C LEU A 70 -4.60 -20.52 34.84
N ARG A 71 -4.00 -21.70 34.91
CA ARG A 71 -2.66 -21.98 34.38
C ARG A 71 -2.60 -21.75 32.87
N LYS A 72 -3.58 -22.26 32.12
CA LYS A 72 -3.68 -22.04 30.67
C LYS A 72 -3.80 -20.55 30.33
N ARG A 73 -4.53 -19.79 31.15
CA ARG A 73 -4.65 -18.34 31.03
C ARG A 73 -3.33 -17.63 31.33
N LEU A 74 -2.64 -17.99 32.41
CA LEU A 74 -1.35 -17.39 32.75
C LEU A 74 -0.29 -17.67 31.68
N MET A 75 -0.24 -18.90 31.13
CA MET A 75 0.62 -19.19 29.98
C MET A 75 0.25 -18.36 28.75
N ARG A 76 -1.05 -18.13 28.49
CA ARG A 76 -1.46 -17.25 27.40
C ARG A 76 -0.96 -15.82 27.62
N HIS A 77 -1.11 -15.27 28.83
CA HIS A 77 -0.55 -13.96 29.14
C HIS A 77 0.95 -13.91 28.94
N LEU A 78 1.69 -14.95 29.34
CA LEU A 78 3.13 -15.04 29.15
C LEU A 78 3.51 -15.00 27.66
N MET A 79 2.82 -15.79 26.84
CA MET A 79 2.98 -15.75 25.39
C MET A 79 2.64 -14.38 24.81
N ASP A 80 1.51 -13.79 25.22
CA ASP A 80 1.05 -12.49 24.72
C ASP A 80 2.01 -11.36 25.13
N PHE A 81 2.58 -11.41 26.33
CA PHE A 81 3.58 -10.44 26.81
C PHE A 81 4.86 -10.49 25.96
N LEU A 82 5.37 -11.70 25.72
CA LEU A 82 6.58 -11.91 24.93
C LEU A 82 6.34 -11.54 23.46
N LEU A 83 5.18 -11.89 22.90
CA LEU A 83 4.79 -11.48 21.55
C LEU A 83 4.55 -9.96 21.44
N LEU A 84 3.93 -9.33 22.43
CA LEU A 84 3.66 -7.88 22.42
C LEU A 84 4.95 -7.06 22.43
N ARG A 85 5.98 -7.50 23.18
CA ARG A 85 7.30 -6.86 23.18
C ARG A 85 7.94 -6.83 21.78
N GLN A 86 7.63 -7.79 20.91
CA GLN A 86 8.05 -7.78 19.50
C GLN A 86 7.04 -7.10 18.56
N HIS A 87 5.73 -7.23 18.82
CA HIS A 87 4.66 -6.66 17.99
C HIS A 87 4.58 -5.13 18.04
N GLN A 88 5.05 -4.49 19.13
CA GLN A 88 5.11 -3.03 19.23
C GLN A 88 5.97 -2.37 18.13
N GLN A 89 6.73 -3.15 17.36
CA GLN A 89 7.56 -2.67 16.26
C GLN A 89 7.06 -3.09 14.86
N ASP A 90 6.29 -4.18 14.73
CA ASP A 90 5.84 -4.73 13.43
C ASP A 90 4.62 -5.69 13.60
N PRO A 91 3.42 -5.38 13.08
CA PRO A 91 2.21 -6.19 13.22
C PRO A 91 2.07 -7.34 12.19
N THR A 92 3.08 -7.60 11.36
CA THR A 92 2.98 -8.58 10.27
C THR A 92 2.91 -10.04 10.75
N ALA A 93 2.42 -10.92 9.87
CA ALA A 93 2.49 -12.38 10.08
C ALA A 93 3.95 -12.83 10.28
N ALA A 94 4.89 -12.22 9.56
CA ALA A 94 6.32 -12.45 9.68
C ALA A 94 6.84 -12.15 11.10
N ALA A 95 6.46 -11.00 11.67
CA ALA A 95 6.83 -10.64 13.05
C ALA A 95 6.27 -11.63 14.07
N SER A 96 5.03 -12.10 13.87
CA SER A 96 4.42 -13.11 14.73
C SER A 96 5.17 -14.45 14.69
N VAL A 97 5.59 -14.90 13.50
CA VAL A 97 6.40 -16.12 13.35
C VAL A 97 7.77 -15.95 13.99
N ARG A 98 8.45 -14.81 13.74
CA ARG A 98 9.73 -14.47 14.39
C ARG A 98 9.60 -14.51 15.91
N GLY A 99 8.51 -13.98 16.45
CA GLY A 99 8.33 -13.97 17.89
C GLY A 99 8.07 -15.33 18.51
N LEU A 100 7.34 -16.20 17.81
CA LEU A 100 7.21 -17.60 18.23
C LEU A 100 8.57 -18.33 18.15
N LEU A 101 9.41 -18.04 17.17
CA LEU A 101 10.77 -18.57 17.07
C LEU A 101 11.64 -18.12 18.25
N THR A 102 11.68 -16.82 18.55
CA THR A 102 12.42 -16.28 19.70
C THR A 102 11.95 -16.91 21.01
N LEU A 103 10.62 -17.03 21.18
CA LEU A 103 10.04 -17.70 22.35
C LEU A 103 10.46 -19.17 22.43
N ALA A 104 10.46 -19.90 21.32
CA ALA A 104 10.89 -21.30 21.30
C ALA A 104 12.37 -21.44 21.72
N HIS A 105 13.26 -20.58 21.21
CA HIS A 105 14.66 -20.54 21.62
C HIS A 105 14.80 -20.36 23.13
N TYR A 106 14.16 -19.34 23.68
CA TYR A 106 14.15 -19.06 25.11
C TYR A 106 13.68 -20.26 25.95
N LEU A 107 12.60 -20.91 25.52
CA LEU A 107 12.04 -22.06 26.23
C LEU A 107 12.97 -23.29 26.20
N PHE A 108 13.72 -23.50 25.12
CA PHE A 108 14.74 -24.54 25.07
C PHE A 108 15.90 -24.25 26.02
N GLU A 109 16.37 -23.00 26.07
CA GLU A 109 17.44 -22.57 27.00
C GLU A 109 16.99 -22.68 28.46
N ALA A 110 15.72 -22.40 28.73
CA ALA A 110 15.09 -22.58 30.04
C ALA A 110 14.80 -24.06 30.42
N GLY A 111 15.13 -25.03 29.56
CA GLY A 111 14.89 -26.46 29.80
C GLY A 111 13.43 -26.90 29.66
N VAL A 112 12.55 -26.05 29.14
CA VAL A 112 11.10 -26.28 29.03
C VAL A 112 10.72 -26.86 27.66
N GLY A 113 11.31 -28.02 27.34
CA GLY A 113 11.28 -28.61 26.00
C GLY A 113 9.88 -28.89 25.44
N ARG A 114 8.94 -29.37 26.27
CA ARG A 114 7.56 -29.66 25.84
C ARG A 114 6.85 -28.40 25.32
N LEU A 115 6.98 -27.30 26.05
CA LEU A 115 6.37 -26.03 25.68
C LEU A 115 7.10 -25.41 24.48
N ALA A 116 8.43 -25.52 24.41
CA ALA A 116 9.21 -25.07 23.26
C ALA A 116 8.75 -25.74 21.96
N TRP A 117 8.57 -27.06 21.96
CA TRP A 117 8.05 -27.82 20.81
C TRP A 117 6.60 -27.45 20.46
N SER A 118 5.73 -27.22 21.45
CA SER A 118 4.38 -26.70 21.20
C SER A 118 4.40 -25.33 20.52
N THR A 119 5.33 -24.46 20.91
CA THR A 119 5.55 -23.16 20.29
C THR A 119 6.08 -23.27 18.86
N LEU A 120 7.04 -24.18 18.60
CA LEU A 120 7.53 -24.47 17.25
C LEU A 120 6.44 -24.95 16.30
N ARG A 121 5.57 -25.87 16.72
CA ARG A 121 4.44 -26.35 15.88
C ARG A 121 3.47 -25.22 15.54
N LYS A 122 3.26 -24.27 16.47
CA LYS A 122 2.47 -23.06 16.20
C LYS A 122 3.17 -22.14 15.20
N ALA A 123 4.48 -21.92 15.36
CA ALA A 123 5.28 -21.12 14.44
C ALA A 123 5.23 -21.71 13.02
N GLU A 124 5.41 -23.02 12.90
CA GLU A 124 5.34 -23.76 11.63
C GLU A 124 3.98 -23.59 10.95
N LYS A 125 2.89 -23.84 11.67
CA LYS A 125 1.54 -23.69 11.14
C LYS A 125 1.29 -22.26 10.66
N LEU A 126 1.70 -21.27 11.45
CA LEU A 126 1.51 -19.87 11.12
C LEU A 126 2.33 -19.47 9.90
N ALA A 127 3.60 -19.87 9.84
CA ALA A 127 4.49 -19.57 8.73
C ALA A 127 3.99 -20.20 7.43
N ARG A 128 3.59 -21.48 7.46
CA ARG A 128 3.01 -22.18 6.29
C ARG A 128 1.72 -21.52 5.81
N THR A 129 0.83 -21.15 6.73
CA THR A 129 -0.46 -20.53 6.38
C THR A 129 -0.29 -19.15 5.74
N ASN A 130 0.77 -18.42 6.10
CA ASN A 130 1.03 -17.06 5.62
C ASN A 130 2.18 -16.97 4.63
N GLU A 131 2.54 -18.09 3.98
CA GLU A 131 3.57 -18.12 2.94
C GLU A 131 4.93 -17.54 3.39
N GLN A 132 5.29 -17.71 4.67
CA GLN A 132 6.54 -17.21 5.25
C GLN A 132 7.64 -18.26 5.12
N TYR A 133 8.01 -18.61 3.88
CA TYR A 133 8.82 -19.81 3.61
C TYR A 133 10.24 -19.71 4.17
N GLU A 134 10.85 -18.53 4.17
CA GLU A 134 12.16 -18.33 4.80
C GLU A 134 12.12 -18.47 6.32
N LEU A 135 11.11 -17.89 6.98
CA LEU A 135 10.93 -18.09 8.41
C LEU A 135 10.57 -19.53 8.75
N LEU A 136 9.85 -20.22 7.85
CA LEU A 136 9.56 -21.63 7.99
C LEU A 136 10.82 -22.50 7.86
N ASN A 137 11.79 -22.13 7.02
CA ASN A 137 13.13 -22.75 7.02
C ASN A 137 13.80 -22.62 8.39
N ALA A 138 13.76 -21.43 9.00
CA ALA A 138 14.31 -21.21 10.34
C ALA A 138 13.61 -22.05 11.41
N VAL A 139 12.27 -22.18 11.34
CA VAL A 139 11.49 -23.10 12.20
C VAL A 139 11.97 -24.54 12.05
N TYR A 140 12.09 -25.04 10.82
CA TYR A 140 12.55 -26.41 10.60
C TYR A 140 14.01 -26.62 11.04
N ASN A 141 14.91 -25.65 10.82
CA ASN A 141 16.29 -25.74 11.29
C ASN A 141 16.34 -25.88 12.82
N LEU A 142 15.51 -25.12 13.55
CA LEU A 142 15.43 -25.24 15.00
C LEU A 142 14.78 -26.56 15.45
N GLN A 143 13.75 -27.05 14.75
CA GLN A 143 13.18 -28.38 14.99
C GLN A 143 14.24 -29.48 14.83
N ILE A 144 15.04 -29.45 13.76
CA ILE A 144 16.13 -30.41 13.50
C ILE A 144 17.18 -30.35 14.62
N ALA A 145 17.64 -29.14 14.97
CA ALA A 145 18.64 -28.96 16.03
C ALA A 145 18.18 -29.48 17.40
N ARG A 146 16.85 -29.61 17.62
CA ARG A 146 16.24 -30.06 18.88
C ARG A 146 15.58 -31.43 18.77
N ALA A 147 15.78 -32.16 17.68
CA ALA A 147 15.08 -33.41 17.37
C ALA A 147 15.36 -34.56 18.35
N TYR A 148 16.43 -34.48 19.15
CA TYR A 148 16.75 -35.44 20.21
C TYR A 148 15.85 -35.33 21.45
N SER A 149 14.98 -34.32 21.52
CA SER A 149 14.06 -34.14 22.64
C SER A 149 12.98 -35.22 22.66
N PRO A 150 12.55 -35.73 23.84
CA PRO A 150 11.43 -36.69 23.95
C PRO A 150 10.08 -36.10 23.50
N HIS A 151 10.01 -34.79 23.27
CA HIS A 151 8.81 -34.10 22.78
C HIS A 151 8.88 -33.74 21.29
N ALA A 152 9.99 -34.09 20.62
CA ALA A 152 10.21 -33.79 19.22
C ALA A 152 9.26 -34.56 18.31
N ASP A 153 8.97 -33.95 17.16
CA ASP A 153 8.41 -34.70 16.03
C ASP A 153 9.52 -35.57 15.40
N GLU A 154 9.11 -36.56 14.61
CA GLU A 154 10.04 -37.48 13.97
C GLU A 154 10.98 -36.73 13.00
N LEU A 155 12.29 -36.99 13.10
CA LEU A 155 13.32 -36.22 12.40
C LEU A 155 13.22 -36.36 10.88
N THR A 156 12.97 -37.56 10.36
CA THR A 156 12.86 -37.77 8.91
C THR A 156 11.66 -37.03 8.30
N ASP A 157 10.55 -36.92 9.03
CA ASP A 157 9.39 -36.12 8.63
C ASP A 157 9.69 -34.61 8.64
N ILE A 158 10.38 -34.11 9.68
CA ILE A 158 10.82 -32.71 9.73
C ILE A 158 11.73 -32.39 8.52
N VAL A 159 12.71 -33.26 8.24
CA VAL A 159 13.64 -33.11 7.12
C VAL A 159 12.88 -33.13 5.78
N ARG A 160 11.92 -34.05 5.60
CA ARG A 160 11.06 -34.09 4.42
C ARG A 160 10.27 -32.79 4.23
N ARG A 161 9.60 -32.30 5.28
CA ARG A 161 8.84 -31.04 5.24
C ARG A 161 9.73 -29.83 4.95
N ARG A 162 10.94 -29.79 5.50
CA ARG A 162 11.95 -28.78 5.21
C ARG A 162 12.37 -28.79 3.74
N HIS A 163 12.62 -29.97 3.16
CA HIS A 163 13.00 -30.07 1.74
C HIS A 163 11.90 -29.58 0.80
N LEU A 164 10.63 -29.84 1.11
CA LEU A 164 9.51 -29.29 0.36
C LEU A 164 9.48 -27.76 0.46
N ASN A 165 9.56 -27.22 1.68
CA ASN A 165 9.57 -25.78 1.93
C ASN A 165 10.77 -25.07 1.31
N LYS A 166 11.94 -25.73 1.23
CA LYS A 166 13.15 -25.10 0.70
C LYS A 166 13.00 -24.71 -0.77
N LYS A 167 12.20 -25.45 -1.55
CA LYS A 167 11.86 -25.08 -2.94
C LYS A 167 11.01 -23.82 -3.01
N ASP A 168 10.00 -23.74 -2.14
CA ASP A 168 9.10 -22.59 -2.07
C ASP A 168 9.81 -21.31 -1.60
N ALA A 169 10.75 -21.48 -0.67
CA ALA A 169 11.62 -20.45 -0.14
C ALA A 169 12.62 -19.93 -1.17
N ASP A 170 13.28 -20.85 -1.90
CA ASP A 170 14.19 -20.51 -3.01
C ASP A 170 13.47 -19.71 -4.11
N GLU A 171 12.25 -20.10 -4.49
CA GLU A 171 11.45 -19.33 -5.44
C GLU A 171 11.11 -17.92 -4.92
N GLU A 172 10.81 -17.79 -3.63
CA GLU A 172 10.55 -16.48 -3.00
C GLU A 172 11.81 -15.60 -3.00
N GLU A 173 12.97 -16.17 -2.68
CA GLU A 173 14.27 -15.50 -2.71
C GLU A 173 14.60 -15.02 -4.12
N ARG A 174 14.50 -15.89 -5.13
CA ARG A 174 14.70 -15.53 -6.55
C ARG A 174 13.76 -14.40 -6.98
N ALA A 175 12.49 -14.43 -6.58
CA ALA A 175 11.54 -13.36 -6.88
C ALA A 175 11.89 -12.02 -6.22
N ASN A 176 12.41 -12.04 -4.99
CA ASN A 176 12.85 -10.82 -4.29
C ASN A 176 14.10 -10.19 -4.94
N ILE A 177 15.05 -11.03 -5.37
CA ILE A 177 16.24 -10.59 -6.09
C ILE A 177 15.82 -9.99 -7.44
N ALA A 178 14.96 -10.69 -8.19
CA ALA A 178 14.42 -10.21 -9.46
C ALA A 178 13.71 -8.85 -9.32
N ASP A 179 12.84 -8.66 -8.32
CA ASP A 179 12.18 -7.37 -8.04
C ASP A 179 13.20 -6.24 -7.83
N SER A 180 14.23 -6.51 -7.02
CA SER A 180 15.27 -5.52 -6.70
C SER A 180 16.08 -5.12 -7.94
N ILE A 181 16.50 -6.11 -8.73
CA ILE A 181 17.26 -5.88 -9.97
C ILE A 181 16.42 -5.11 -10.98
N ILE A 182 15.16 -5.52 -11.19
CA ILE A 182 14.28 -4.84 -12.13
C ILE A 182 14.08 -3.39 -11.67
N ARG A 183 13.70 -3.13 -10.41
CA ARG A 183 13.56 -1.75 -9.89
C ARG A 183 14.82 -0.92 -10.07
N GLN A 184 16.00 -1.50 -9.89
CA GLN A 184 17.26 -0.80 -10.11
C GLN A 184 17.46 -0.45 -11.59
N ARG A 185 17.34 -1.44 -12.50
CA ARG A 185 17.51 -1.22 -13.94
C ARG A 185 16.46 -0.26 -14.51
N LEU A 186 15.20 -0.37 -14.08
CA LEU A 186 14.14 0.55 -14.48
C LEU A 186 14.42 1.99 -14.02
N ARG A 187 14.98 2.18 -12.82
CA ARG A 187 15.39 3.52 -12.35
C ARG A 187 16.53 4.08 -13.20
N GLN A 188 17.52 3.25 -13.56
CA GLN A 188 18.63 3.67 -14.42
C GLN A 188 18.16 4.01 -15.83
N ALA A 189 17.33 3.16 -16.44
CA ALA A 189 16.71 3.41 -17.74
C ALA A 189 15.90 4.70 -17.74
N ARG A 190 15.17 4.99 -16.66
CA ARG A 190 14.44 6.26 -16.49
C ARG A 190 15.36 7.49 -16.49
N VAL A 191 16.54 7.41 -15.89
CA VAL A 191 17.53 8.50 -15.88
C VAL A 191 18.15 8.70 -17.27
N GLN A 192 18.40 7.62 -17.99
CA GLN A 192 19.03 7.63 -19.32
C GLN A 192 18.04 7.92 -20.47
N GLY A 193 16.74 7.87 -20.21
CA GLY A 193 15.70 8.14 -21.20
C GLY A 193 15.72 7.13 -22.35
N ARG A 194 15.56 7.61 -23.60
CA ARG A 194 15.51 6.76 -24.81
C ARG A 194 16.82 6.02 -25.13
N ALA A 195 17.92 6.33 -24.43
CA ALA A 195 19.22 5.67 -24.60
C ALA A 195 19.43 4.51 -23.59
N GLY A 196 18.48 4.24 -22.69
CA GLY A 196 18.53 3.13 -21.75
C GLY A 196 18.03 1.80 -22.32
N GLU A 197 18.30 0.71 -21.60
CA GLU A 197 17.82 -0.65 -21.90
C GLU A 197 16.27 -0.71 -21.98
N SER A 198 15.74 -1.55 -22.88
CA SER A 198 14.28 -1.70 -23.03
C SER A 198 13.66 -2.33 -21.79
N PHE A 199 12.53 -1.76 -21.34
CA PHE A 199 11.76 -2.24 -20.20
C PHE A 199 11.28 -3.70 -20.36
N ASP A 200 10.89 -4.09 -21.58
CA ASP A 200 10.47 -5.46 -21.88
C ASP A 200 11.65 -6.42 -21.81
N GLU A 201 12.81 -6.00 -22.34
CA GLU A 201 14.04 -6.80 -22.30
C GLU A 201 14.53 -6.99 -20.87
N ILE A 202 14.49 -5.94 -20.04
CA ILE A 202 14.80 -6.02 -18.60
C ILE A 202 13.91 -7.07 -17.93
N LEU A 203 12.59 -6.99 -18.17
CA LEU A 203 11.63 -7.89 -17.53
C LEU A 203 11.84 -9.34 -18.01
N ASP A 204 11.92 -9.56 -19.32
CA ASP A 204 12.10 -10.88 -19.91
C ASP A 204 13.45 -11.51 -19.52
N GLN A 205 14.53 -10.73 -19.56
CA GLN A 205 15.86 -11.21 -19.18
C GLN A 205 15.88 -11.64 -17.71
N VAL A 206 15.41 -10.78 -16.80
CA VAL A 206 15.45 -11.08 -15.36
C VAL A 206 14.49 -12.23 -15.02
N LEU A 207 13.29 -12.28 -15.60
CA LEU A 207 12.37 -13.40 -15.33
C LEU A 207 12.90 -14.73 -15.87
N ARG A 208 13.64 -14.74 -16.98
CA ARG A 208 14.32 -15.94 -17.50
C ARG A 208 15.52 -16.33 -16.65
N GLU A 209 16.37 -15.37 -16.31
CA GLU A 209 17.58 -15.57 -15.49
C GLU A 209 17.24 -16.19 -14.13
N TYR A 210 16.13 -15.78 -13.53
CA TYR A 210 15.68 -16.25 -12.21
C TYR A 210 14.60 -17.34 -12.26
N ASP A 211 14.24 -17.86 -13.45
CA ASP A 211 13.27 -18.96 -13.63
C ASP A 211 11.89 -18.65 -13.00
N LEU A 212 11.34 -17.48 -13.35
CA LEU A 212 10.07 -16.93 -12.82
C LEU A 212 8.98 -16.79 -13.88
N GLN A 213 9.19 -17.29 -15.10
CA GLN A 213 8.27 -17.11 -16.22
C GLN A 213 6.87 -17.68 -15.95
N GLU A 214 6.78 -18.77 -15.19
CA GLU A 214 5.51 -19.43 -14.83
C GLU A 214 5.06 -19.12 -13.39
N ALA A 215 5.83 -18.35 -12.63
CA ALA A 215 5.60 -18.10 -11.21
C ALA A 215 4.29 -17.36 -10.92
N PHE A 216 3.82 -16.56 -11.89
CA PHE A 216 2.59 -15.75 -11.81
C PHE A 216 1.32 -16.55 -11.51
N ALA A 217 1.28 -17.84 -11.82
CA ALA A 217 0.10 -18.69 -11.63
C ALA A 217 0.18 -19.58 -10.37
N ARG A 218 1.28 -19.50 -9.61
CA ARG A 218 1.55 -20.46 -8.52
C ARG A 218 0.94 -20.03 -7.19
N ARG A 219 1.16 -18.79 -6.75
CA ARG A 219 0.78 -18.30 -5.41
C ARG A 219 0.34 -16.82 -5.41
N PRO A 220 -0.66 -16.43 -4.60
CA PRO A 220 -1.15 -15.05 -4.55
C PRO A 220 -0.10 -14.00 -4.18
N THR A 221 0.74 -14.25 -3.16
CA THR A 221 1.75 -13.28 -2.71
C THR A 221 2.81 -13.06 -3.78
N LEU A 222 3.25 -14.14 -4.43
CA LEU A 222 4.22 -14.09 -5.52
C LEU A 222 3.65 -13.34 -6.73
N LEU A 223 2.41 -13.64 -7.12
CA LEU A 223 1.72 -12.89 -8.18
C LEU A 223 1.68 -11.40 -7.87
N PHE A 224 1.28 -11.01 -6.66
CA PHE A 224 1.23 -9.59 -6.28
C PHE A 224 2.60 -8.90 -6.36
N ARG A 225 3.68 -9.56 -5.94
CA ARG A 225 5.05 -9.02 -6.08
C ARG A 225 5.40 -8.83 -7.55
N LEU A 226 5.21 -9.86 -8.38
CA LEU A 226 5.53 -9.77 -9.80
C LEU A 226 4.67 -8.73 -10.54
N MET A 227 3.39 -8.57 -10.17
CA MET A 227 2.53 -7.50 -10.72
C MET A 227 2.95 -6.11 -10.25
N SER A 228 3.51 -5.98 -9.04
CA SER A 228 4.08 -4.72 -8.57
C SER A 228 5.29 -4.30 -9.41
N ILE A 229 6.12 -5.27 -9.80
CA ILE A 229 7.25 -5.06 -10.73
C ILE A 229 6.72 -4.64 -12.11
N ALA A 230 5.82 -5.43 -12.68
CA ALA A 230 5.27 -5.17 -14.01
C ALA A 230 4.59 -3.80 -14.06
N ARG A 231 3.83 -3.43 -13.02
CA ARG A 231 3.22 -2.10 -12.90
C ARG A 231 4.27 -0.98 -12.90
N ALA A 232 5.39 -1.16 -12.20
CA ALA A 232 6.45 -0.15 -12.16
C ALA A 232 7.09 0.05 -13.55
N ALA A 233 7.27 -1.02 -14.32
CA ALA A 233 7.74 -0.96 -15.71
C ALA A 233 6.73 -0.26 -16.63
N MET A 234 5.46 -0.67 -16.55
CA MET A 234 4.39 -0.14 -17.40
C MET A 234 4.05 1.32 -17.08
N LEU A 235 4.19 1.75 -15.82
CA LEU A 235 4.07 3.16 -15.42
C LEU A 235 5.06 4.06 -16.16
N VAL A 236 6.29 3.59 -16.39
CA VAL A 236 7.31 4.38 -17.11
C VAL A 236 7.00 4.46 -18.59
N ARG A 237 6.48 3.37 -19.19
CA ARG A 237 6.11 3.33 -20.60
C ARG A 237 4.77 3.98 -20.92
N ARG A 238 3.96 4.29 -19.90
CA ARG A 238 2.55 4.72 -20.02
C ARG A 238 1.64 3.71 -20.74
N ASP A 239 2.08 2.45 -20.89
CA ASP A 239 1.32 1.36 -21.51
C ASP A 239 0.35 0.70 -20.52
N TYR A 240 -0.70 1.42 -20.14
CA TYR A 240 -1.76 0.89 -19.30
C TYR A 240 -2.76 0.01 -20.07
N SER A 241 -2.87 0.21 -21.38
CA SER A 241 -3.78 -0.52 -22.26
C SER A 241 -3.42 -2.01 -22.34
N SER A 242 -2.12 -2.34 -22.40
CA SER A 242 -1.64 -3.72 -22.31
C SER A 242 -1.66 -4.26 -20.87
N PHE A 243 -1.34 -3.41 -19.88
CA PHE A 243 -1.24 -3.83 -18.48
C PHE A 243 -2.59 -4.24 -17.88
N ALA A 244 -3.64 -3.44 -18.07
CA ALA A 244 -4.97 -3.68 -17.49
C ALA A 244 -5.53 -5.09 -17.78
N PRO A 245 -5.67 -5.53 -19.05
CA PRO A 245 -6.18 -6.86 -19.35
C PRO A 245 -5.24 -7.97 -18.85
N PHE A 246 -3.93 -7.74 -18.80
CA PHE A 246 -2.98 -8.72 -18.28
C PHE A 246 -3.16 -8.96 -16.77
N VAL A 247 -3.13 -7.91 -15.95
CA VAL A 247 -3.29 -8.06 -14.49
C VAL A 247 -4.68 -8.62 -14.12
N MET A 248 -5.73 -8.27 -14.88
CA MET A 248 -7.06 -8.85 -14.72
C MET A 248 -7.06 -10.37 -14.98
N ARG A 249 -6.43 -10.83 -16.07
CA ARG A 249 -6.32 -12.27 -16.38
C ARG A 249 -5.59 -13.02 -15.28
N CYS A 250 -4.47 -12.50 -14.81
CA CYS A 250 -3.69 -13.14 -13.73
C CYS A 250 -4.50 -13.21 -12.42
N TYR A 251 -5.20 -12.13 -12.07
CA TYR A 251 -6.06 -12.09 -10.89
C TYR A 251 -7.17 -13.15 -10.95
N HIS A 252 -7.93 -13.19 -12.05
CA HIS A 252 -9.04 -14.15 -12.20
C HIS A 252 -8.55 -15.59 -12.27
N LEU A 253 -7.38 -15.84 -12.88
CA LEU A 253 -6.75 -17.15 -12.88
C LEU A 253 -6.39 -17.59 -11.45
N MET A 254 -5.81 -16.68 -10.66
CA MET A 254 -5.46 -16.92 -9.26
C MET A 254 -6.70 -17.17 -8.40
N GLU A 255 -7.73 -16.33 -8.55
CA GLU A 255 -9.02 -16.48 -7.87
C GLU A 255 -9.66 -17.84 -8.16
N LYS A 256 -9.67 -18.25 -9.43
CA LYS A 256 -10.26 -19.53 -9.86
C LYS A 256 -9.47 -20.76 -9.41
N ARG A 257 -8.14 -20.71 -9.45
CA ARG A 257 -7.28 -21.88 -9.13
C ARG A 257 -7.05 -22.07 -7.65
N HIS A 258 -6.81 -20.97 -6.93
CA HIS A 258 -6.30 -20.99 -5.55
C HIS A 258 -7.23 -20.26 -4.57
N GLY A 259 -8.04 -19.33 -5.06
CA GLY A 259 -8.79 -18.41 -4.23
C GLY A 259 -7.88 -17.48 -3.41
N PHE A 260 -8.51 -16.60 -2.61
CA PHE A 260 -7.80 -15.74 -1.68
C PHE A 260 -8.20 -16.09 -0.25
N ALA A 261 -7.30 -16.77 0.46
CA ALA A 261 -7.45 -17.00 1.90
C ALA A 261 -7.20 -15.69 2.68
N THR A 262 -7.60 -15.67 3.96
CA THR A 262 -7.34 -14.54 4.87
C THR A 262 -5.87 -14.12 4.89
N ALA A 263 -4.95 -15.08 4.77
CA ALA A 263 -3.50 -14.83 4.71
C ALA A 263 -3.06 -14.06 3.45
N HIS A 264 -3.82 -14.17 2.35
CA HIS A 264 -3.51 -13.56 1.06
C HIS A 264 -4.16 -12.18 0.88
N ARG A 265 -4.79 -11.64 1.94
CA ARG A 265 -5.60 -10.43 1.86
C ARG A 265 -4.81 -9.21 1.36
N GLU A 266 -3.57 -9.05 1.81
CA GLU A 266 -2.71 -7.95 1.34
C GLU A 266 -2.48 -8.03 -0.18
N ALA A 267 -2.12 -9.23 -0.66
CA ALA A 267 -1.95 -9.49 -2.09
C ALA A 267 -3.25 -9.24 -2.88
N GLN A 268 -4.39 -9.69 -2.36
CA GLN A 268 -5.69 -9.48 -3.00
C GLN A 268 -6.05 -7.99 -3.10
N LEU A 269 -5.90 -7.24 -2.00
CA LEU A 269 -6.17 -5.80 -1.96
C LEU A 269 -5.26 -5.05 -2.93
N GLY A 270 -3.98 -5.39 -2.94
CA GLY A 270 -3.00 -4.80 -3.84
C GLY A 270 -3.31 -5.06 -5.31
N LEU A 271 -3.66 -6.30 -5.69
CA LEU A 271 -4.03 -6.65 -7.06
C LEU A 271 -5.32 -5.94 -7.51
N LEU A 272 -6.35 -5.92 -6.65
CA LEU A 272 -7.60 -5.21 -6.95
C LEU A 272 -7.34 -3.71 -7.17
N PHE A 273 -6.48 -3.10 -6.35
CA PHE A 273 -6.11 -1.69 -6.51
C PHE A 273 -5.35 -1.45 -7.82
N MET A 274 -4.44 -2.36 -8.21
CA MET A 274 -3.73 -2.27 -9.48
C MET A 274 -4.67 -2.32 -10.68
N ILE A 275 -5.63 -3.27 -10.66
CA ILE A 275 -6.64 -3.39 -11.71
C ILE A 275 -7.47 -2.12 -11.80
N ALA A 276 -8.05 -1.67 -10.68
CA ALA A 276 -8.85 -0.46 -10.64
C ALA A 276 -8.07 0.76 -11.16
N HIS A 277 -6.81 0.91 -10.75
CA HIS A 277 -5.98 2.02 -11.20
C HIS A 277 -5.65 1.94 -12.70
N ALA A 278 -5.35 0.74 -13.23
CA ALA A 278 -5.09 0.55 -14.65
C ALA A 278 -6.34 0.83 -15.50
N LEU A 279 -7.52 0.41 -15.04
CA LEU A 279 -8.82 0.72 -15.66
C LEU A 279 -9.11 2.22 -15.65
N TYR A 280 -8.84 2.91 -14.54
CA TYR A 280 -8.94 4.37 -14.45
C TYR A 280 -8.04 5.05 -15.49
N ARG A 281 -6.77 4.65 -15.58
CA ARG A 281 -5.80 5.21 -16.55
C ARG A 281 -6.17 4.91 -18.01
N THR A 282 -6.96 3.88 -18.26
CA THR A 282 -7.49 3.53 -19.59
C THR A 282 -8.93 4.02 -19.81
N ARG A 283 -9.42 4.95 -18.98
CA ARG A 283 -10.76 5.58 -19.07
C ARG A 283 -11.95 4.64 -18.89
N ARG A 284 -11.70 3.41 -18.41
CA ARG A 284 -12.72 2.43 -18.07
C ARG A 284 -13.23 2.69 -16.65
N PHE A 285 -13.75 3.90 -16.43
CA PHE A 285 -14.06 4.43 -15.09
C PHE A 285 -15.11 3.59 -14.34
N ALA A 286 -16.18 3.19 -15.03
CA ALA A 286 -17.23 2.37 -14.42
C ALA A 286 -16.68 1.00 -13.93
N GLU A 287 -15.86 0.36 -14.76
CA GLU A 287 -15.22 -0.92 -14.39
C GLU A 287 -14.19 -0.74 -13.27
N SER A 288 -13.43 0.37 -13.28
CA SER A 288 -12.54 0.73 -12.18
C SER A 288 -13.30 0.78 -10.85
N VAL A 289 -14.48 1.42 -10.83
CA VAL A 289 -15.35 1.49 -9.65
C VAL A 289 -15.84 0.09 -9.23
N THR A 290 -16.22 -0.79 -10.17
CA THR A 290 -16.59 -2.17 -9.83
C THR A 290 -15.46 -2.94 -9.11
N TYR A 291 -14.21 -2.75 -9.54
CA TYR A 291 -13.07 -3.34 -8.84
C TYR A 291 -12.77 -2.69 -7.49
N LEU A 292 -13.01 -1.38 -7.36
CA LEU A 292 -12.95 -0.68 -6.06
C LEU A 292 -14.01 -1.20 -5.09
N GLU A 293 -15.22 -1.49 -5.54
CA GLU A 293 -16.28 -2.06 -4.69
C GLU A 293 -15.87 -3.45 -4.17
N ARG A 294 -15.28 -4.31 -5.02
CA ARG A 294 -14.70 -5.58 -4.57
C ARG A 294 -13.58 -5.37 -3.55
N LEU A 295 -12.70 -4.40 -3.80
CA LEU A 295 -11.64 -4.04 -2.86
C LEU A 295 -12.21 -3.61 -1.50
N ARG A 296 -13.26 -2.78 -1.51
CA ARG A 296 -13.94 -2.32 -0.30
C ARG A 296 -14.53 -3.47 0.50
N GLN A 297 -15.18 -4.44 -0.14
CA GLN A 297 -15.70 -5.63 0.55
C GLN A 297 -14.58 -6.40 1.28
N VAL A 298 -13.41 -6.55 0.65
CA VAL A 298 -12.24 -7.20 1.26
C VAL A 298 -11.66 -6.36 2.42
N LEU A 299 -11.63 -5.03 2.29
CA LEU A 299 -11.18 -4.12 3.36
C LEU A 299 -12.11 -4.14 4.58
N GLU A 300 -13.43 -4.14 4.34
CA GLU A 300 -14.43 -4.10 5.40
C GLU A 300 -14.48 -5.42 6.19
N ALA A 301 -14.28 -6.55 5.51
CA ALA A 301 -14.14 -7.87 6.13
C ALA A 301 -12.79 -8.09 6.84
N GLY A 302 -11.86 -7.12 6.76
CA GLY A 302 -10.50 -7.21 7.29
C GLY A 302 -10.26 -6.51 8.63
N PRO A 303 -9.10 -6.76 9.26
CA PRO A 303 -8.63 -6.00 10.43
C PRO A 303 -8.57 -4.50 10.14
N ARG A 304 -8.85 -3.68 11.16
CA ARG A 304 -8.80 -2.20 11.05
C ARG A 304 -7.46 -1.68 10.51
N LEU A 305 -6.33 -2.28 10.91
CA LEU A 305 -5.00 -1.84 10.47
C LEU A 305 -4.85 -1.78 8.94
N HIS A 306 -5.27 -2.83 8.22
CA HIS A 306 -5.20 -2.86 6.76
C HIS A 306 -6.16 -1.84 6.13
N ARG A 307 -7.30 -1.60 6.78
CA ARG A 307 -8.24 -0.56 6.39
C ARG A 307 -7.58 0.80 6.49
N ASP A 308 -7.02 1.15 7.64
CA ASP A 308 -6.43 2.47 7.90
C ASP A 308 -5.31 2.78 6.90
N ALA A 309 -4.48 1.78 6.55
CA ALA A 309 -3.39 1.95 5.58
C ALA A 309 -3.86 2.08 4.11
N MET A 310 -4.97 1.44 3.72
CA MET A 310 -5.45 1.43 2.33
C MET A 310 -6.54 2.47 2.07
N TRP A 311 -7.25 2.92 3.11
CA TRP A 311 -8.43 3.75 2.99
C TRP A 311 -8.19 5.08 2.28
N PRO A 312 -7.10 5.84 2.54
CA PRO A 312 -6.83 7.06 1.79
C PRO A 312 -6.70 6.80 0.29
N ARG A 313 -5.89 5.80 -0.09
CA ARG A 313 -5.60 5.46 -1.50
C ARG A 313 -6.85 4.97 -2.23
N TYR A 314 -7.68 4.17 -1.56
CA TYR A 314 -8.98 3.76 -2.07
C TYR A 314 -9.86 4.98 -2.40
N ASN A 315 -10.00 5.91 -1.45
CA ASN A 315 -10.84 7.10 -1.63
C ASN A 315 -10.29 8.06 -2.70
N PHE A 316 -8.97 8.21 -2.81
CA PHE A 316 -8.36 9.02 -3.87
C PHE A 316 -8.75 8.51 -5.26
N LEU A 317 -8.63 7.20 -5.48
CA LEU A 317 -8.96 6.60 -6.77
C LEU A 317 -10.47 6.59 -7.03
N LEU A 318 -11.28 6.39 -5.99
CA LEU A 318 -12.74 6.47 -6.12
C LEU A 318 -13.22 7.88 -6.48
N ALA A 319 -12.72 8.90 -5.78
CA ALA A 319 -13.00 10.29 -6.07
C ALA A 319 -12.58 10.64 -7.50
N ALA A 320 -11.37 10.26 -7.91
CA ALA A 320 -10.88 10.48 -9.28
C ALA A 320 -11.80 9.85 -10.34
N ASN A 321 -12.31 8.63 -10.13
CA ASN A 321 -13.31 8.03 -11.02
C ASN A 321 -14.63 8.81 -11.03
N TYR A 322 -15.11 9.25 -9.87
CA TYR A 322 -16.35 10.02 -9.75
C TYR A 322 -16.31 11.36 -10.50
N ALA A 323 -15.14 11.98 -10.62
CA ALA A 323 -14.97 13.16 -11.47
C ALA A 323 -15.36 12.88 -12.93
N PHE A 324 -15.05 11.72 -13.49
CA PHE A 324 -15.37 11.38 -14.88
C PHE A 324 -16.71 10.67 -15.05
N LEU A 325 -17.35 10.26 -13.96
CA LEU A 325 -18.68 9.62 -13.94
C LEU A 325 -19.82 10.58 -13.62
N ARG A 326 -19.59 11.90 -13.70
CA ARG A 326 -20.57 12.94 -13.32
C ARG A 326 -21.05 12.86 -11.87
N ARG A 327 -20.20 12.34 -10.98
CA ARG A 327 -20.44 12.18 -9.54
C ARG A 327 -19.47 13.03 -8.71
N ASN A 328 -19.04 14.16 -9.27
CA ASN A 328 -17.94 14.95 -8.74
C ASN A 328 -18.20 15.48 -7.31
N ALA A 329 -19.45 15.83 -6.99
CA ALA A 329 -19.87 16.22 -5.64
C ALA A 329 -19.63 15.11 -4.60
N GLU A 330 -19.84 13.84 -4.96
CA GLU A 330 -19.52 12.72 -4.08
C GLU A 330 -18.01 12.58 -3.90
N GLY A 331 -17.23 12.77 -4.97
CA GLY A 331 -15.77 12.77 -4.93
C GLY A 331 -15.20 13.84 -3.99
N ILE A 332 -15.76 15.05 -4.01
CA ILE A 332 -15.43 16.14 -3.08
C ILE A 332 -15.65 15.68 -1.63
N GLY A 333 -16.84 15.15 -1.32
CA GLY A 333 -17.17 14.68 0.03
C GLY A 333 -16.22 13.59 0.54
N LEU A 334 -15.78 12.68 -0.33
CA LEU A 334 -14.79 11.66 0.03
C LEU A 334 -13.44 12.29 0.41
N LEU A 335 -12.94 13.22 -0.40
CA LEU A 335 -11.62 13.84 -0.16
C LEU A 335 -11.63 14.78 1.04
N GLU A 336 -12.71 15.53 1.27
CA GLU A 336 -12.88 16.36 2.47
C GLU A 336 -12.83 15.49 3.74
N GLN A 337 -13.48 14.32 3.74
CA GLN A 337 -13.44 13.37 4.86
C GLN A 337 -12.04 12.79 5.06
N VAL A 338 -11.34 12.41 3.98
CA VAL A 338 -9.97 11.88 4.07
C VAL A 338 -9.00 12.91 4.65
N LEU A 339 -9.16 14.20 4.33
CA LEU A 339 -8.35 15.28 4.87
C LEU A 339 -8.57 15.54 6.37
N GLN A 340 -9.59 14.97 7.00
CA GLN A 340 -9.76 14.98 8.46
C GLN A 340 -8.91 13.92 9.18
N LEU A 341 -8.30 13.00 8.42
CA LEU A 341 -7.43 11.95 8.96
C LEU A 341 -5.99 12.46 9.12
N SER A 342 -5.21 11.79 9.98
CA SER A 342 -3.77 11.99 10.01
C SER A 342 -3.14 11.23 8.83
N LEU A 343 -2.66 11.98 7.84
CA LEU A 343 -2.10 11.45 6.60
C LEU A 343 -0.57 11.57 6.58
N ALA A 344 0.09 10.64 5.90
CA ALA A 344 1.49 10.82 5.53
C ALA A 344 1.62 11.99 4.53
N PRO A 345 2.77 12.71 4.48
CA PRO A 345 2.93 13.89 3.63
C PRO A 345 2.52 13.67 2.17
N ARG A 346 2.94 12.54 1.59
CA ARG A 346 2.59 12.17 0.22
C ARG A 346 1.07 12.02 -0.01
N GLU A 347 0.36 11.45 0.95
CA GLU A 347 -1.08 11.22 0.88
C GLU A 347 -1.84 12.53 1.06
N GLU A 348 -1.36 13.39 1.96
CA GLU A 348 -1.89 14.74 2.16
C GLU A 348 -1.75 15.61 0.90
N LEU A 349 -0.58 15.61 0.26
CA LEU A 349 -0.34 16.29 -1.01
C LEU A 349 -1.25 15.75 -2.13
N THR A 350 -1.42 14.43 -2.20
CA THR A 350 -2.31 13.78 -3.18
C THR A 350 -3.76 14.20 -2.96
N ALA A 351 -4.24 14.18 -1.72
CA ALA A 351 -5.60 14.55 -1.34
C ALA A 351 -5.90 16.02 -1.69
N ARG A 352 -4.99 16.94 -1.35
CA ARG A 352 -5.17 18.38 -1.62
C ARG A 352 -5.15 18.71 -3.10
N LEU A 353 -4.19 18.17 -3.86
CA LEU A 353 -4.17 18.41 -5.31
C LEU A 353 -5.43 17.85 -5.98
N GLY A 354 -5.83 16.63 -5.60
CA GLY A 354 -7.07 16.02 -6.08
C GLY A 354 -8.29 16.88 -5.76
N LEU A 355 -8.45 17.30 -4.50
CA LEU A 355 -9.59 18.12 -4.07
C LEU A 355 -9.61 19.49 -4.75
N GLY A 356 -8.43 20.11 -4.95
CA GLY A 356 -8.30 21.34 -5.73
C GLY A 356 -8.83 21.18 -7.16
N PHE A 357 -8.49 20.07 -7.82
CA PHE A 357 -9.03 19.73 -9.14
C PHE A 357 -10.55 19.53 -9.11
N HIS A 358 -11.08 18.79 -8.12
CA HIS A 358 -12.51 18.57 -7.97
C HIS A 358 -13.30 19.88 -7.79
N TYR A 359 -12.82 20.79 -6.93
CA TYR A 359 -13.43 22.11 -6.76
C TYR A 359 -13.32 22.97 -8.01
N PHE A 360 -12.19 22.93 -8.71
CA PHE A 360 -12.02 23.65 -9.98
C PHE A 360 -13.04 23.18 -11.02
N ALA A 361 -13.29 21.88 -11.11
CA ALA A 361 -14.30 21.31 -12.01
C ALA A 361 -15.72 21.85 -11.72
N GLU A 362 -16.08 22.05 -10.45
CA GLU A 362 -17.37 22.66 -10.07
C GLU A 362 -17.39 24.21 -10.18
N GLY A 363 -16.33 24.85 -10.67
CA GLY A 363 -16.21 26.31 -10.66
C GLY A 363 -16.06 26.91 -9.25
N GLN A 364 -15.76 26.11 -8.23
CA GLN A 364 -15.55 26.54 -6.85
C GLN A 364 -14.10 27.04 -6.65
N PHE A 365 -13.68 28.01 -7.47
CA PHE A 365 -12.28 28.45 -7.56
C PHE A 365 -11.71 28.98 -6.24
N GLN A 366 -12.53 29.62 -5.40
CA GLN A 366 -12.10 30.08 -4.07
C GLN A 366 -11.70 28.91 -3.17
N LYS A 367 -12.51 27.85 -3.15
CA LYS A 367 -12.20 26.64 -2.36
C LYS A 367 -11.00 25.89 -2.94
N ALA A 368 -10.91 25.80 -4.28
CA ALA A 368 -9.75 25.23 -4.94
C ALA A 368 -8.46 25.96 -4.52
N ASN A 369 -8.47 27.29 -4.52
CA ASN A 369 -7.34 28.09 -4.06
C ASN A 369 -7.00 27.82 -2.58
N GLN A 370 -8.00 27.83 -1.69
CA GLN A 370 -7.81 27.58 -0.26
C GLN A 370 -7.16 26.22 0.02
N VAL A 371 -7.61 25.18 -0.68
CA VAL A 371 -7.06 23.82 -0.52
C VAL A 371 -5.62 23.75 -1.00
N LEU A 372 -5.26 24.39 -2.12
CA LEU A 372 -3.87 24.40 -2.59
C LEU A 372 -2.97 25.23 -1.67
N GLN A 373 -3.43 26.38 -1.18
CA GLN A 373 -2.68 27.18 -0.20
C GLN A 373 -2.42 26.41 1.11
N ALA A 374 -3.37 25.57 1.53
CA ALA A 374 -3.23 24.72 2.71
C ALA A 374 -2.14 23.64 2.57
N ILE A 375 -1.53 23.45 1.39
CA ILE A 375 -0.33 22.62 1.25
C ILE A 375 0.79 23.16 2.16
N GLY A 376 1.00 24.49 2.21
CA GLY A 376 1.93 25.12 3.16
C GLY A 376 3.38 24.60 3.11
N ARG A 377 3.81 24.03 1.97
CA ARG A 377 5.16 23.48 1.76
C ARG A 377 5.82 24.13 0.54
N THR A 378 7.14 24.21 0.58
CA THR A 378 7.94 24.75 -0.53
C THR A 378 7.90 23.83 -1.74
N ASP A 379 8.12 24.38 -2.94
CA ASP A 379 8.24 23.62 -4.19
C ASP A 379 9.33 22.55 -4.08
N HIS A 380 10.45 22.88 -3.44
CA HIS A 380 11.54 21.93 -3.20
C HIS A 380 11.11 20.71 -2.39
N PHE A 381 10.37 20.91 -1.29
CA PHE A 381 9.83 19.80 -0.51
C PHE A 381 8.83 18.97 -1.33
N CYS A 382 7.92 19.64 -2.05
CA CYS A 382 6.93 18.95 -2.86
C CYS A 382 7.57 18.13 -3.99
N GLU A 383 8.64 18.65 -4.59
CA GLU A 383 9.39 17.95 -5.63
C GLU A 383 10.11 16.71 -5.09
N GLN A 384 10.69 16.78 -3.89
CA GLN A 384 11.31 15.63 -3.25
C GLN A 384 10.29 14.52 -2.96
N GLU A 385 9.09 14.89 -2.51
CA GLU A 385 8.03 13.94 -2.15
C GLU A 385 7.27 13.37 -3.36
N MET A 386 6.99 14.21 -4.37
CA MET A 386 6.06 13.90 -5.47
C MET A 386 6.69 13.90 -6.87
N GLY A 387 7.84 14.54 -7.03
CA GLY A 387 8.51 14.75 -8.32
C GLY A 387 8.11 16.03 -9.03
N VAL A 388 8.91 16.40 -10.04
CA VAL A 388 8.78 17.68 -10.78
C VAL A 388 7.47 17.82 -11.56
N GLU A 389 6.96 16.72 -12.15
CA GLU A 389 5.70 16.71 -12.90
C GLU A 389 4.52 17.11 -12.01
N TRP A 390 4.52 16.66 -10.75
CA TRP A 390 3.50 17.04 -9.78
C TRP A 390 3.57 18.53 -9.44
N VAL A 391 4.78 19.09 -9.27
CA VAL A 391 4.99 20.52 -8.99
C VAL A 391 4.52 21.39 -10.15
N ILE A 392 4.87 21.00 -11.39
CA ILE A 392 4.40 21.68 -12.61
C ILE A 392 2.87 21.66 -12.66
N ASN A 393 2.24 20.49 -12.45
CA ASN A 393 0.78 20.35 -12.46
C ASN A 393 0.09 21.19 -11.38
N ARG A 394 0.62 21.20 -10.14
CA ARG A 394 0.11 22.06 -9.08
C ARG A 394 0.21 23.54 -9.47
N ASN A 395 1.36 23.97 -9.96
CA ASN A 395 1.60 25.37 -10.33
C ASN A 395 0.72 25.80 -11.51
N MET A 396 0.49 24.94 -12.51
CA MET A 396 -0.48 25.19 -13.59
C MET A 396 -1.91 25.27 -13.07
N GLY A 397 -2.29 24.40 -12.13
CA GLY A 397 -3.60 24.46 -11.45
C GLY A 397 -3.79 25.79 -10.71
N GLU A 398 -2.79 26.22 -9.92
CA GLU A 398 -2.79 27.52 -9.24
C GLU A 398 -2.90 28.69 -10.23
N MET A 399 -2.13 28.66 -11.33
CA MET A 399 -2.18 29.67 -12.38
C MET A 399 -3.60 29.84 -12.93
N LEU A 400 -4.25 28.74 -13.32
CA LEU A 400 -5.62 28.78 -13.84
C LEU A 400 -6.61 29.24 -12.77
N ILE A 401 -6.50 28.75 -11.52
CA ILE A 401 -7.35 29.19 -10.42
C ILE A 401 -7.28 30.71 -10.23
N GLN A 402 -6.07 31.30 -10.29
CA GLN A 402 -5.92 32.75 -10.13
C GLN A 402 -6.56 33.54 -11.27
N PHE A 403 -6.45 33.04 -12.51
CA PHE A 403 -7.14 33.65 -13.63
C PHE A 403 -8.66 33.60 -13.46
N GLU A 404 -9.22 32.44 -13.10
CA GLU A 404 -10.66 32.28 -12.87
C GLU A 404 -11.20 33.10 -11.69
N LEU A 405 -10.35 33.43 -10.72
CA LEU A 405 -10.67 34.33 -9.62
C LEU A 405 -10.64 35.82 -10.02
N GLY A 406 -10.26 36.13 -11.26
CA GLY A 406 -10.12 37.51 -11.74
C GLY A 406 -8.82 38.18 -11.29
N ASN A 407 -7.76 37.41 -11.04
CA ASN A 407 -6.43 37.91 -10.66
C ASN A 407 -5.41 37.72 -11.81
N PRO A 408 -5.54 38.44 -12.94
CA PRO A 408 -4.73 38.22 -14.13
C PRO A 408 -3.23 38.43 -13.90
N ASP A 409 -2.84 39.46 -13.14
CA ASP A 409 -1.42 39.73 -12.84
C ASP A 409 -0.75 38.56 -12.10
N LEU A 410 -1.46 37.98 -11.14
CA LEU A 410 -0.96 36.83 -10.39
C LEU A 410 -0.90 35.58 -11.27
N ALA A 411 -1.89 35.38 -12.14
CA ALA A 411 -1.88 34.30 -13.13
C ALA A 411 -0.69 34.43 -14.09
N PHE A 412 -0.43 35.62 -14.64
CA PHE A 412 0.74 35.88 -15.50
C PHE A 412 2.08 35.66 -14.79
N ASN A 413 2.18 36.08 -13.53
CA ASN A 413 3.39 35.84 -12.74
C ASN A 413 3.65 34.34 -12.53
N ARG A 414 2.58 33.57 -12.27
CA ARG A 414 2.67 32.11 -12.16
C ARG A 414 3.04 31.46 -13.49
N LEU A 415 2.43 31.88 -14.60
CA LEU A 415 2.75 31.40 -15.95
C LEU A 415 4.24 31.54 -16.24
N ARG A 416 4.80 32.75 -16.10
CA ARG A 416 6.22 33.03 -16.32
C ARG A 416 7.13 32.22 -15.40
N ALA A 417 6.71 32.00 -14.15
CA ALA A 417 7.47 31.18 -13.21
C ALA A 417 7.54 29.70 -13.65
N ILE A 418 6.46 29.15 -14.21
CA ILE A 418 6.42 27.78 -14.73
C ILE A 418 7.28 27.67 -15.99
N GLU A 419 7.16 28.63 -16.93
CA GLU A 419 7.98 28.65 -18.14
C GLU A 419 9.48 28.68 -17.81
N ARG A 420 9.87 29.55 -16.87
CA ARG A 420 11.25 29.63 -16.40
C ARG A 420 11.70 28.32 -15.77
N LEU A 421 10.91 27.74 -14.86
CA LEU A 421 11.21 26.45 -14.24
C LEU A 421 11.47 25.35 -15.28
N VAL A 422 10.61 25.26 -16.30
CA VAL A 422 10.72 24.26 -17.37
C VAL A 422 11.98 24.53 -18.21
N LYS A 423 12.20 25.78 -18.65
CA LYS A 423 13.34 26.15 -19.49
C LYS A 423 14.69 25.97 -18.79
N GLU A 424 14.78 26.35 -17.52
CA GLU A 424 16.01 26.22 -16.72
C GLU A 424 16.38 24.75 -16.48
N ARG A 425 15.40 23.86 -16.31
CA ARG A 425 15.65 22.44 -15.98
C ARG A 425 15.77 21.53 -17.19
N PHE A 426 15.04 21.81 -18.26
CA PHE A 426 14.90 20.91 -19.40
C PHE A 426 15.40 21.49 -20.72
N GLY A 427 16.01 22.68 -20.69
CA GLY A 427 16.51 23.38 -21.87
C GLY A 427 15.50 24.38 -22.43
N ALA A 428 15.96 25.28 -23.29
CA ALA A 428 15.14 26.38 -23.82
C ALA A 428 13.91 25.91 -24.62
N ASP A 429 13.98 24.72 -25.22
CA ASP A 429 12.91 24.03 -25.94
C ASP A 429 11.98 23.20 -25.02
N GLY A 430 12.31 23.12 -23.72
CA GLY A 430 11.57 22.38 -22.70
C GLY A 430 11.75 20.87 -22.72
N GLY A 431 12.53 20.31 -23.66
CA GLY A 431 12.78 18.87 -23.78
C GLY A 431 11.50 18.03 -23.71
N GLY A 432 11.45 17.08 -22.77
CA GLY A 432 10.27 16.22 -22.53
C GLY A 432 9.00 16.95 -22.07
N TYR A 433 9.10 18.25 -21.76
CA TYR A 433 8.00 19.12 -21.34
C TYR A 433 7.69 20.21 -22.39
N ALA A 434 8.16 20.08 -23.64
CA ALA A 434 7.85 21.03 -24.72
C ALA A 434 6.33 21.29 -24.88
N ALA A 435 5.51 20.25 -24.71
CA ALA A 435 4.04 20.35 -24.71
C ALA A 435 3.50 21.33 -23.67
N VAL A 436 4.13 21.41 -22.49
CA VAL A 436 3.77 22.36 -21.42
C VAL A 436 4.07 23.78 -21.88
N LEU A 437 5.22 24.03 -22.52
CA LEU A 437 5.55 25.37 -23.03
C LEU A 437 4.57 25.82 -24.12
N CYS A 438 4.22 24.94 -25.07
CA CYS A 438 3.21 25.23 -26.08
C CYS A 438 1.85 25.53 -25.47
N TYR A 439 1.45 24.77 -24.44
CA TYR A 439 0.23 25.00 -23.69
C TYR A 439 0.25 26.37 -22.99
N LEU A 440 1.33 26.72 -22.28
CA LEU A 440 1.44 27.99 -21.56
C LEU A 440 1.41 29.19 -22.51
N GLN A 441 1.99 29.07 -23.71
CA GLN A 441 1.92 30.13 -24.72
C GLN A 441 0.46 30.45 -25.09
N LEU A 442 -0.35 29.44 -25.40
CA LEU A 442 -1.76 29.62 -25.74
C LEU A 442 -2.57 30.13 -24.55
N VAL A 443 -2.27 29.68 -23.34
CA VAL A 443 -2.90 30.24 -22.12
C VAL A 443 -2.55 31.72 -21.95
N GLY A 444 -1.30 32.11 -22.21
CA GLY A 444 -0.86 33.51 -22.15
C GLY A 444 -1.66 34.41 -23.10
N GLU A 445 -1.90 33.95 -24.33
CA GLU A 445 -2.75 34.67 -25.30
C GLU A 445 -4.19 34.85 -24.80
N VAL A 446 -4.75 33.85 -24.12
CA VAL A 446 -6.08 33.95 -23.50
C VAL A 446 -6.08 34.90 -22.30
N PHE A 447 -4.98 34.96 -21.56
CA PHE A 447 -4.84 35.88 -20.44
C PHE A 447 -4.72 37.34 -20.91
N ASP A 448 -4.05 37.57 -22.04
CA ASP A 448 -3.90 38.89 -22.66
C ASP A 448 -5.23 39.36 -23.31
N ASP A 449 -5.85 38.49 -24.11
CA ASP A 449 -7.14 38.73 -24.75
C ASP A 449 -8.02 37.47 -24.75
N PRO A 450 -9.05 37.41 -23.88
CA PRO A 450 -9.98 36.29 -23.85
C PRO A 450 -10.71 36.03 -25.19
N ALA A 451 -10.81 37.02 -26.07
CA ALA A 451 -11.42 36.86 -27.39
C ALA A 451 -10.52 36.06 -28.35
N ALA A 452 -9.19 36.02 -28.13
CA ALA A 452 -8.24 35.28 -28.95
C ALA A 452 -8.61 33.79 -29.08
N ALA A 453 -9.14 33.20 -28.01
CA ALA A 453 -9.60 31.81 -27.98
C ALA A 453 -10.69 31.49 -29.01
N ARG A 454 -11.43 32.48 -29.50
CA ARG A 454 -12.55 32.30 -30.44
C ARG A 454 -12.12 32.33 -31.90
N THR A 455 -10.83 32.57 -32.17
CA THR A 455 -10.33 32.64 -33.54
C THR A 455 -10.09 31.22 -34.11
N PRO A 456 -10.34 31.00 -35.41
CA PRO A 456 -10.03 29.73 -36.05
C PRO A 456 -8.53 29.37 -35.98
N ASP A 457 -7.65 30.37 -36.04
CA ASP A 457 -6.19 30.20 -35.90
C ASP A 457 -5.83 29.63 -34.52
N PHE A 458 -6.38 30.20 -33.44
CA PHE A 458 -6.15 29.70 -32.09
C PHE A 458 -6.61 28.24 -31.95
N ALA A 459 -7.79 27.91 -32.47
CA ALA A 459 -8.31 26.55 -32.45
C ALA A 459 -7.37 25.58 -33.21
N ALA A 460 -6.86 25.97 -34.37
CA ALA A 460 -5.91 25.16 -35.14
C ALA A 460 -4.59 24.94 -34.37
N ARG A 461 -4.03 25.98 -33.75
CA ARG A 461 -2.81 25.89 -32.94
C ARG A 461 -2.99 25.05 -31.68
N MET A 462 -4.15 25.16 -31.01
CA MET A 462 -4.52 24.31 -29.87
C MET A 462 -4.53 22.82 -30.25
N LEU A 463 -5.03 22.48 -31.44
CA LEU A 463 -5.04 21.10 -31.93
C LEU A 463 -3.65 20.59 -32.33
N GLN A 464 -2.67 21.49 -32.50
CA GLN A 464 -1.28 21.13 -32.82
C GLN A 464 -0.39 20.93 -31.59
N ILE A 465 -0.87 21.19 -30.36
CA ILE A 465 -0.05 21.01 -29.16
C ILE A 465 0.43 19.55 -29.10
N PRO A 466 1.74 19.28 -29.24
CA PRO A 466 2.27 17.92 -29.28
C PRO A 466 1.93 17.23 -27.96
N ALA A 467 1.34 16.03 -28.03
CA ALA A 467 0.85 15.19 -26.92
C ALA A 467 -0.59 15.41 -26.40
N PHE A 468 -1.42 16.27 -27.02
CA PHE A 468 -2.87 16.37 -26.68
C PHE A 468 -3.81 15.76 -27.74
N VAL A 469 -3.25 15.03 -28.71
CA VAL A 469 -3.94 14.34 -29.83
C VAL A 469 -3.57 12.84 -29.76
N PRO A 470 -4.51 11.91 -30.03
CA PRO A 470 -4.59 10.62 -29.35
C PRO A 470 -3.55 9.61 -29.83
N GLN A 471 -2.85 8.99 -28.88
CA GLN A 471 -2.10 7.76 -29.11
C GLN A 471 -2.29 6.85 -27.91
N GLU A 472 -3.48 6.26 -27.73
CA GLU A 472 -3.76 5.07 -26.90
C GLU A 472 -3.25 5.05 -25.42
N GLN A 473 -2.66 6.14 -24.94
CA GLN A 473 -1.81 6.27 -23.74
C GLN A 473 -2.04 7.65 -23.11
N GLU A 474 -3.28 7.94 -22.74
CA GLU A 474 -3.67 9.31 -22.37
C GLU A 474 -3.36 9.60 -20.90
N ASP A 475 -2.69 10.73 -20.65
CA ASP A 475 -2.56 11.27 -19.31
C ASP A 475 -3.79 12.11 -18.96
N LEU A 476 -4.63 11.62 -18.05
CA LEU A 476 -5.85 12.30 -17.62
C LEU A 476 -5.60 13.70 -17.04
N GLN A 477 -4.40 13.96 -16.51
CA GLN A 477 -4.00 15.27 -16.01
C GLN A 477 -3.75 16.24 -17.16
N ALA A 478 -3.02 15.82 -18.20
CA ALA A 478 -2.91 16.57 -19.44
C ALA A 478 -4.30 16.84 -20.04
N LEU A 479 -5.15 15.82 -20.16
CA LEU A 479 -6.52 15.98 -20.66
C LEU A 479 -7.29 17.09 -19.92
N SER A 480 -7.13 17.17 -18.60
CA SER A 480 -7.72 18.23 -17.77
C SER A 480 -7.28 19.63 -18.21
N PHE A 481 -5.99 19.88 -18.42
CA PHE A 481 -5.51 21.19 -18.85
C PHE A 481 -5.96 21.52 -20.27
N PHE A 482 -5.91 20.55 -21.20
CA PHE A 482 -6.41 20.75 -22.56
C PHE A 482 -7.90 21.07 -22.61
N SER A 483 -8.69 20.41 -21.76
CA SER A 483 -10.13 20.66 -21.64
C SER A 483 -10.42 22.10 -21.25
N TRP A 484 -9.52 22.75 -20.50
CA TRP A 484 -9.64 24.17 -20.16
C TRP A 484 -9.55 25.05 -21.41
N LEU A 485 -8.49 24.90 -22.22
CA LEU A 485 -8.37 25.65 -23.49
C LEU A 485 -9.56 25.37 -24.43
N ARG A 486 -9.93 24.09 -24.60
CA ARG A 486 -11.05 23.72 -25.46
C ARG A 486 -12.37 24.32 -24.98
N SER A 487 -12.57 24.45 -23.67
CA SER A 487 -13.76 25.11 -23.10
C SER A 487 -13.83 26.60 -23.44
N ARG A 488 -12.68 27.28 -23.56
CA ARG A 488 -12.60 28.67 -24.01
C ARG A 488 -12.94 28.82 -25.49
N VAL A 489 -12.38 27.95 -26.33
CA VAL A 489 -12.67 27.91 -27.78
C VAL A 489 -14.16 27.68 -28.03
N GLN A 490 -14.75 26.71 -27.33
CA GLN A 490 -16.16 26.33 -27.53
C GLN A 490 -17.16 27.22 -26.77
N SER A 491 -16.68 28.11 -25.88
CA SER A 491 -17.53 28.87 -24.95
C SER A 491 -18.50 27.99 -24.14
N ARG A 492 -17.98 26.88 -23.60
CA ARG A 492 -18.73 25.88 -22.83
C ARG A 492 -18.17 25.74 -21.41
N PRO A 493 -18.97 25.25 -20.43
CA PRO A 493 -18.46 24.96 -19.10
C PRO A 493 -17.32 23.94 -19.13
N TYR A 494 -16.21 24.26 -18.47
CA TYR A 494 -15.00 23.42 -18.39
C TYR A 494 -15.30 21.96 -18.10
N TYR A 495 -16.07 21.68 -17.04
CA TYR A 495 -16.32 20.31 -16.60
C TYR A 495 -17.13 19.49 -17.60
N THR A 496 -18.03 20.14 -18.35
CA THR A 496 -18.78 19.46 -19.42
C THR A 496 -17.85 19.00 -20.52
N VAL A 497 -16.94 19.87 -20.95
CA VAL A 497 -15.93 19.55 -21.97
C VAL A 497 -14.99 18.45 -21.48
N LEU A 498 -14.49 18.55 -20.23
CA LEU A 498 -13.62 17.56 -19.63
C LEU A 498 -14.21 16.14 -19.65
N VAL A 499 -15.45 15.99 -19.18
CA VAL A 499 -16.10 14.67 -19.13
C VAL A 499 -16.30 14.12 -20.53
N GLU A 500 -16.74 14.94 -21.49
CA GLU A 500 -16.92 14.51 -22.89
C GLU A 500 -15.62 14.01 -23.51
N LEU A 501 -14.52 14.75 -23.37
CA LEU A 501 -13.23 14.29 -23.90
C LEU A 501 -12.74 13.00 -23.22
N ALA A 502 -13.03 12.83 -21.93
CA ALA A 502 -12.62 11.64 -21.19
C ALA A 502 -13.45 10.40 -21.54
N THR A 503 -14.72 10.56 -21.96
CA THR A 503 -15.63 9.42 -22.22
C THR A 503 -15.81 9.08 -23.69
N THR A 504 -15.48 10.00 -24.61
CA THR A 504 -15.62 9.80 -26.06
C THR A 504 -14.29 10.09 -26.77
N PRO A 505 -13.39 9.09 -26.86
CA PRO A 505 -12.06 9.26 -27.47
C PRO A 505 -12.11 9.56 -28.98
N ASP A 506 -13.15 9.09 -29.69
CA ASP A 506 -13.28 9.20 -31.15
C ASP A 506 -13.70 10.59 -31.66
N LEU A 507 -13.89 11.58 -30.79
CA LEU A 507 -14.04 12.98 -31.20
C LEU A 507 -12.67 13.61 -31.49
N ALA A 508 -11.91 12.98 -32.40
CA ALA A 508 -10.92 13.70 -33.18
C ALA A 508 -11.64 14.88 -33.86
N PRO A 509 -11.03 16.07 -33.89
CA PRO A 509 -11.68 17.26 -34.41
C PRO A 509 -11.99 17.05 -35.90
N THR A 510 -13.27 16.93 -36.25
CA THR A 510 -13.70 17.23 -37.61
C THR A 510 -13.49 18.74 -37.81
N PRO A 511 -12.62 19.17 -38.74
CA PRO A 511 -12.61 20.56 -39.14
C PRO A 511 -14.00 20.87 -39.71
N ALA A 512 -14.65 21.90 -39.18
CA ALA A 512 -15.78 22.53 -39.84
C ALA A 512 -15.26 23.40 -40.98
#